data_AF-A0AAQ0TJB9-F1
#
_entry.id   AF-A0AAQ0TJB9-F1
#
_cell.length_a   1.000
_cell.length_b   1.000
_cell.length_c   1.000
_cell.angle_alpha   90.00
_cell.angle_beta   90.00
_cell.angle_gamma   90.00
#
_symmetry.space_group_name_H-M   'P 1'
#
loop_
_entity.id
_entity.type
_entity.pdbx_description
1 polymer ?
#
loop_
_entity_poly.entity_id
_entity_poly.type
_entity_poly.pdbx_seq_one_letter_code
_entity_poly.pdbx_strand_id
1 'polypeptide(L)'
;MNKNKVQVVAATYQVNNDHDDNREYRISASVRIGADNTVESIDAGVVSTLDGHSVATFRRYMGGGLTVEFDATCPDQTATLDAINGFIADCEEGGVEA
;
A
#
# COMPACT_ATOMS: atom_id res chain seq x y z
N MET A 1 32.62 27.30 5.70
CA MET A 1 32.00 26.17 4.96
C MET A 1 30.50 26.35 5.00
N ASN A 2 29.86 26.72 3.89
CA ASN A 2 28.41 26.62 3.79
C ASN A 2 28.05 25.13 3.70
N LYS A 3 27.39 24.59 4.72
CA LYS A 3 26.82 23.25 4.66
C LYS A 3 25.55 23.31 3.82
N ASN A 4 25.36 22.36 2.92
CA ASN A 4 24.09 22.19 2.23
C ASN A 4 22.99 21.89 3.27
N LYS A 5 21.83 22.53 3.11
CA LYS A 5 20.63 22.13 3.85
C LYS A 5 20.04 20.91 3.14
N VAL A 6 19.86 19.82 3.86
CA VAL A 6 19.12 18.64 3.38
C VAL A 6 17.67 18.83 3.80
N GLN A 7 16.74 18.76 2.84
CA GLN A 7 15.30 18.77 3.08
C GLN A 7 14.72 17.48 2.50
N VAL A 8 13.94 16.77 3.30
CA VAL A 8 13.15 15.63 2.82
C VAL A 8 11.92 16.19 2.11
N VAL A 9 11.82 15.92 0.80
CA VAL A 9 10.69 16.36 -0.04
C VAL A 9 9.67 15.24 -0.28
N ALA A 10 10.08 14.00 -0.08
CA ALA A 10 9.22 12.82 -0.10
C ALA A 10 9.98 11.65 0.55
N ALA A 11 9.24 10.64 1.02
CA ALA A 11 9.80 9.40 1.54
C ALA A 11 8.97 8.19 1.08
N THR A 12 9.62 7.04 0.94
CA THR A 12 8.95 5.77 0.65
C THR A 12 9.03 4.87 1.87
N TYR A 13 7.87 4.38 2.31
CA TYR A 13 7.71 3.51 3.47
C TYR A 13 7.25 2.13 3.04
N GLN A 14 7.65 1.09 3.77
CA GLN A 14 7.03 -0.21 3.66
C GLN A 14 5.87 -0.27 4.65
N VAL A 15 4.67 -0.49 4.14
CA VAL A 15 3.44 -0.55 4.94
C VAL A 15 2.87 -1.95 4.80
N ASN A 16 2.40 -2.52 5.91
CA ASN A 16 1.70 -3.80 5.92
C ASN A 16 0.56 -3.78 6.94
N ASN A 17 -0.36 -4.73 6.81
CA ASN A 17 -1.49 -4.91 7.71
C ASN A 17 -1.34 -6.14 8.63
N ASP A 18 -0.11 -6.64 8.83
CA ASP A 18 0.15 -7.88 9.58
C ASP A 18 -0.22 -7.79 11.07
N HIS A 19 -0.53 -6.58 11.57
CA HIS A 19 -0.93 -6.33 12.95
C HIS A 19 -2.43 -6.62 13.22
N ASP A 20 -3.24 -6.83 12.18
CA ASP A 20 -4.68 -7.06 12.31
C ASP A 20 -5.02 -8.54 12.09
N ASP A 21 -5.19 -9.26 13.20
CA ASP A 21 -5.48 -10.70 13.23
C ASP A 21 -6.87 -11.05 12.65
N ASN A 22 -7.77 -10.07 12.44
CA ASN A 22 -9.12 -10.33 11.95
C ASN A 22 -9.26 -10.21 10.42
N ARG A 23 -8.17 -9.90 9.69
CA ARG A 23 -8.21 -9.74 8.23
C ARG A 23 -8.16 -11.08 7.50
N GLU A 24 -8.84 -11.13 6.36
CA GLU A 24 -8.84 -12.29 5.46
C GLU A 24 -7.54 -12.38 4.63
N TYR A 25 -6.90 -11.23 4.37
CA TYR A 25 -5.70 -11.13 3.54
C TYR A 25 -4.59 -10.32 4.23
N ARG A 26 -3.35 -10.74 3.99
CA ARG A 26 -2.14 -9.96 4.27
C ARG A 26 -1.78 -9.10 3.08
N ILE A 27 -1.56 -7.83 3.33
CA ILE A 27 -1.26 -6.81 2.33
C ILE A 27 0.00 -6.09 2.76
N SER A 28 0.94 -5.98 1.82
CA SER A 28 2.15 -5.17 1.97
C SER A 28 2.36 -4.31 0.73
N ALA A 29 2.82 -3.08 0.91
CA ALA A 29 3.10 -2.19 -0.21
C ALA A 29 4.20 -1.17 0.11
N SER A 30 4.83 -0.64 -0.95
CA SER A 30 5.71 0.53 -0.86
C SER A 30 4.87 1.79 -1.04
N VAL A 31 4.73 2.59 0.01
CA VAL A 31 3.89 3.81 -0.03
C VAL A 31 4.79 5.04 -0.07
N ARG A 32 4.61 5.88 -1.09
CA ARG A 32 5.30 7.16 -1.23
C ARG A 32 4.47 8.28 -0.61
N ILE A 33 5.08 9.02 0.31
CA ILE A 33 4.49 10.16 0.99
C ILE A 33 5.19 11.44 0.54
N GLY A 34 4.40 12.41 0.11
CA GLY A 34 4.86 13.72 -0.33
C GLY A 34 5.24 14.67 0.83
N ALA A 35 5.73 15.85 0.48
CA ALA A 35 6.16 16.86 1.46
C ALA A 35 5.02 17.41 2.34
N ASP A 36 3.78 17.24 1.92
CA ASP A 36 2.56 17.65 2.62
C ASP A 36 1.94 16.52 3.46
N ASN A 37 2.67 15.41 3.65
CA ASN A 37 2.22 14.19 4.32
C ASN A 37 1.04 13.49 3.63
N THR A 38 0.82 13.71 2.32
CA THR A 38 -0.18 12.99 1.54
C THR A 38 0.42 11.76 0.85
N VAL A 39 -0.40 10.73 0.64
CA VAL A 39 -0.02 9.55 -0.15
C VAL A 39 0.02 9.91 -1.64
N GLU A 40 1.22 9.98 -2.21
CA GLU A 40 1.44 10.24 -3.65
C GLU A 40 1.27 8.97 -4.49
N SER A 41 1.77 7.84 -3.98
CA SER A 41 1.65 6.56 -4.68
C SER A 41 1.70 5.38 -3.72
N ILE A 42 1.09 4.28 -4.17
CA ILE A 42 1.30 2.96 -3.62
C ILE A 42 1.88 2.13 -4.75
N ASP A 43 3.14 1.77 -4.57
CA ASP A 43 3.96 1.02 -5.49
C ASP A 43 4.15 -0.41 -4.96
N ALA A 44 4.18 -1.37 -5.89
CA ALA A 44 4.46 -2.77 -5.58
C ALA A 44 3.62 -3.37 -4.43
N GLY A 45 2.30 -3.12 -4.47
CA GLY A 45 1.37 -3.74 -3.54
C GLY A 45 1.21 -5.23 -3.81
N VAL A 46 1.25 -6.05 -2.76
CA VAL A 46 1.06 -7.50 -2.83
C VAL A 46 -0.03 -7.89 -1.86
N VAL A 47 -0.96 -8.72 -2.31
CA VAL A 47 -2.00 -9.35 -1.50
C VAL A 47 -1.71 -10.84 -1.42
N SER A 48 -1.72 -11.37 -0.21
CA SER A 48 -1.53 -12.80 0.05
C SER A 48 -2.56 -13.34 1.02
N THR A 49 -2.85 -14.62 0.90
CA THR A 49 -3.60 -15.39 1.91
C THR A 49 -2.79 -15.50 3.20
N LEU A 50 -3.46 -15.87 4.30
CA LEU A 50 -2.81 -16.00 5.62
C LEU A 50 -1.70 -17.05 5.69
N ASP A 51 -1.70 -18.03 4.78
CA ASP A 51 -0.66 -19.05 4.61
C ASP A 51 0.48 -18.61 3.67
N GLY A 52 0.41 -17.39 3.12
CA GLY A 52 1.50 -16.74 2.39
C GLY A 52 1.45 -16.90 0.86
N HIS A 53 0.36 -17.40 0.28
CA HIS A 53 0.20 -17.47 -1.16
C HIS A 53 -0.25 -16.12 -1.73
N SER A 54 0.50 -15.58 -2.70
CA SER A 54 0.11 -14.35 -3.39
C SER A 54 -1.15 -14.59 -4.23
N VAL A 55 -2.14 -13.71 -4.09
CA VAL A 55 -3.41 -13.78 -4.83
C VAL A 55 -3.63 -12.58 -5.75
N ALA A 56 -2.96 -11.46 -5.49
CA ALA A 56 -2.98 -10.30 -6.37
C ALA A 56 -1.76 -9.40 -6.16
N THR A 57 -1.46 -8.60 -7.17
CA THR A 57 -0.60 -7.42 -7.02
C THR A 57 -1.37 -6.17 -7.43
N PHE A 58 -1.00 -5.03 -6.87
CA PHE A 58 -1.65 -3.76 -7.20
C PHE A 58 -0.70 -2.57 -7.13
N ARG A 59 -1.11 -1.50 -7.81
CA ARG A 59 -0.46 -0.19 -7.74
C ARG A 59 -1.48 0.92 -7.92
N ARG A 60 -1.21 2.07 -7.32
CA ARG A 60 -2.07 3.24 -7.37
C ARG A 60 -1.24 4.52 -7.35
N TYR A 61 -1.52 5.42 -8.29
CA TYR A 61 -0.89 6.73 -8.38
C TYR A 61 -1.89 7.83 -8.04
N MET A 62 -1.48 8.87 -7.33
CA MET A 62 -2.32 10.05 -7.07
C MET A 62 -2.79 10.65 -8.40
N GLY A 63 -4.11 10.89 -8.53
CA GLY A 63 -4.73 11.34 -9.77
C GLY A 63 -4.82 10.29 -10.89
N GLY A 64 -4.30 9.08 -10.66
CA GLY A 64 -4.43 7.91 -11.53
C GLY A 64 -5.45 6.89 -11.01
N GLY A 65 -5.72 5.86 -11.82
CA GLY A 65 -6.57 4.74 -11.44
C GLY A 65 -5.82 3.66 -10.64
N LEU A 66 -6.58 2.84 -9.91
CA LEU A 66 -6.09 1.61 -9.31
C LEU A 66 -5.88 0.55 -10.41
N THR A 67 -4.67 -0.04 -10.46
CA THR A 67 -4.40 -1.22 -11.29
C THR A 67 -4.25 -2.43 -10.37
N VAL A 68 -4.97 -3.51 -10.67
CA VAL A 68 -4.89 -4.78 -9.95
C VAL A 68 -4.67 -5.91 -10.95
N GLU A 69 -3.71 -6.78 -10.64
CA GLU A 69 -3.43 -8.01 -11.39
C GLU A 69 -3.68 -9.19 -10.45
N PHE A 70 -4.75 -9.94 -10.72
CA PHE A 70 -5.11 -11.12 -9.95
C PHE A 70 -4.29 -12.33 -10.42
N ASP A 71 -3.83 -13.13 -9.48
CA ASP A 71 -3.36 -14.47 -9.78
C ASP A 71 -4.54 -15.34 -10.23
N ALA A 72 -4.26 -16.32 -11.11
CA ALA A 72 -5.26 -17.29 -11.54
C ALA A 72 -5.83 -18.11 -10.37
N THR A 73 -5.08 -18.24 -9.27
CA THR A 73 -5.52 -18.93 -8.06
C THR A 73 -6.26 -18.04 -7.07
N CYS A 74 -6.52 -16.77 -7.40
CA CYS A 74 -7.28 -15.87 -6.53
C CYS A 74 -8.69 -16.44 -6.28
N PRO A 75 -9.03 -16.83 -5.03
CA PRO A 75 -10.28 -17.51 -4.74
C PRO A 75 -11.49 -16.57 -4.85
N ASP A 76 -11.30 -15.29 -4.48
CA ASP A 76 -12.34 -14.26 -4.54
C ASP A 76 -11.73 -12.90 -4.92
N GLN A 77 -11.97 -12.48 -6.16
CA GLN A 77 -11.47 -11.20 -6.67
C GLN A 77 -12.20 -10.00 -6.07
N THR A 78 -13.48 -10.15 -5.67
CA THR A 78 -14.26 -9.06 -5.06
C THR A 78 -13.77 -8.81 -3.65
N ALA A 79 -13.64 -9.85 -2.81
CA ALA A 79 -13.09 -9.71 -1.47
C ALA A 79 -11.65 -9.17 -1.48
N THR A 80 -10.83 -9.62 -2.44
CA THR A 80 -9.46 -9.10 -2.62
C THR A 80 -9.47 -7.62 -2.97
N LEU A 81 -10.37 -7.17 -3.87
CA LEU A 81 -10.49 -5.76 -4.24
C LEU A 81 -10.97 -4.90 -3.06
N ASP A 82 -11.93 -5.39 -2.28
CA ASP A 82 -12.42 -4.70 -1.08
C ASP A 82 -11.29 -4.55 -0.03
N ALA A 83 -10.48 -5.60 0.16
CA ALA A 83 -9.32 -5.56 1.05
C ALA A 83 -8.26 -4.55 0.57
N ILE A 84 -7.98 -4.48 -0.74
CA ILE A 84 -7.08 -3.48 -1.33
C ILE A 84 -7.62 -2.07 -1.09
N ASN A 85 -8.90 -1.81 -1.35
CA ASN A 85 -9.51 -0.49 -1.15
C ASN A 85 -9.47 -0.06 0.32
N GLY A 86 -9.77 -0.98 1.25
CA GLY A 86 -9.64 -0.72 2.68
C GLY A 86 -8.21 -0.38 3.09
N PHE A 87 -7.23 -1.13 2.60
CA PHE A 87 -5.81 -0.83 2.86
C PHE A 87 -5.37 0.53 2.30
N ILE A 88 -5.84 0.90 1.10
CA ILE A 88 -5.58 2.23 0.51
C ILE A 88 -6.17 3.32 1.40
N ALA A 89 -7.43 3.15 1.84
CA ALA A 89 -8.09 4.11 2.73
C ALA A 89 -7.33 4.25 4.06
N ASP A 90 -6.91 3.14 4.67
CA ASP A 90 -6.08 3.15 5.89
C ASP A 90 -4.79 3.96 5.69
N CYS A 91 -4.11 3.79 4.54
CA CYS A 91 -2.90 4.56 4.22
C CYS A 91 -3.16 6.06 4.05
N GLU A 92 -4.31 6.43 3.48
CA GLU A 92 -4.67 7.82 3.20
C GLU A 92 -5.22 8.56 4.42
N GLU A 93 -5.97 7.87 5.28
CA GLU A 93 -6.59 8.42 6.49
C GLU A 93 -5.67 8.36 7.70
N GLY A 94 -4.90 7.28 7.86
CA GLY A 94 -4.06 7.03 9.03
C GLY A 94 -2.82 7.92 9.10
N GLY A 95 -2.34 8.42 7.97
CA GLY A 95 -1.02 9.05 7.88
C GLY A 95 0.11 8.06 8.22
N VAL A 96 1.37 8.50 8.06
CA VAL A 96 2.52 7.71 8.52
C VAL A 96 2.84 8.10 9.96
N GLU A 97 2.57 7.20 10.91
CA GLU A 97 3.12 7.31 12.26
C GLU A 97 4.63 7.07 12.18
N ALA A 98 5.42 8.09 12.53
CA ALA A 98 6.88 8.09 12.48
C ALA A 98 7.51 7.63 13.81
#